data_AF-A0A3B8REH1-F1
#
_entry.id   AF-A0A3B8REH1-F1
#
_cell.length_a   1.000
_cell.length_b   1.000
_cell.length_c   1.000
_cell.angle_alpha   90.00
_cell.angle_beta   90.00
_cell.angle_gamma   90.00
#
_symmetry.space_group_name_H-M   'P 1'
#
loop_
_entity.id
_entity.type
_entity.pdbx_description
1 polymer ?
#
loop_
_entity_poly.entity_id
_entity_poly.type
_entity_poly.pdbx_seq_one_letter_code
_entity_poly.pdbx_strand_id
1 'polypeptide(L)'
;MVSGAGVGLVVAPKSLNPETLAWTELETELGWASIATSSSAIHALVLTDQSDPEGVGLSQVLNRPALKTARAAWANQNQRWIRSAIARLVDETLEPLPLALGGSLFDRETWRHIQLIPPGDTMSYQQLARKM
;
A
#
# COMPACT_ATOMS: atom_id res chain seq x y z
N MET A 1 6.67 4.15 35.45
CA MET A 1 7.13 2.77 35.16
C MET A 1 5.93 2.04 34.56
N VAL A 2 5.86 1.58 33.32
CA VAL A 2 6.86 1.29 32.28
C VAL A 2 6.27 1.79 30.95
N SER A 3 6.98 2.64 30.22
CA SER A 3 6.62 3.07 28.86
C SER A 3 7.29 2.11 27.88
N GLY A 4 6.50 1.28 27.21
CA GLY A 4 6.97 0.38 26.16
C GLY A 4 7.21 1.17 24.88
N ALA A 5 8.49 1.40 24.56
CA ALA A 5 8.91 1.99 23.30
C ALA A 5 8.58 1.02 22.15
N GLY A 6 7.58 1.39 21.34
CA GLY A 6 7.39 0.79 20.03
C GLY A 6 8.48 1.30 19.09
N VAL A 7 9.41 0.44 18.71
CA VAL A 7 10.42 0.75 17.67
C VAL A 7 9.70 0.67 16.32
N GLY A 8 9.19 1.80 15.84
CA GLY A 8 8.74 1.96 14.46
C GLY A 8 9.93 2.37 13.61
N LEU A 9 10.55 1.43 12.89
CA LEU A 9 11.57 1.74 11.90
C LEU A 9 10.88 1.91 10.55
N VAL A 10 10.67 3.17 10.14
CA VAL A 10 10.16 3.48 8.80
C VAL A 10 11.18 4.36 8.08
N VAL A 11 11.93 3.75 7.16
CA VAL A 11 12.86 4.46 6.27
C VAL A 11 12.11 4.75 4.97
N ALA A 12 11.56 5.96 4.86
CA ALA A 12 11.01 6.46 3.61
C ALA A 12 12.16 6.82 2.64
N PRO A 13 12.07 6.50 1.34
CA PRO A 13 13.04 7.00 0.37
C PRO A 13 12.90 8.53 0.28
N LYS A 14 14.02 9.24 0.48
CA LYS A 14 14.11 10.69 0.31
C LYS A 14 14.09 11.02 -1.18
N SER A 15 12.90 11.12 -1.76
CA SER A 15 12.70 11.72 -3.09
C SER A 15 12.96 13.23 -3.01
N LEU A 16 13.81 13.75 -3.91
CA LEU A 16 14.20 15.16 -4.02
C LEU A 16 13.11 16.10 -4.58
N ASN A 17 11.93 15.56 -4.88
CA ASN A 17 10.68 16.31 -5.02
C ASN A 17 9.61 15.50 -4.26
N PRO A 18 8.92 16.05 -3.25
CA PRO A 18 7.75 15.37 -2.70
C PRO A 18 6.67 15.43 -3.78
N GLU A 19 6.62 14.40 -4.64
CA GLU A 19 5.53 14.24 -5.57
C GLU A 19 4.25 14.26 -4.74
N THR A 20 3.38 15.23 -5.04
CA THR A 20 2.09 15.33 -4.35
C THR A 20 1.28 14.10 -4.74
N LEU A 21 0.92 13.28 -3.75
CA LEU A 21 0.15 12.08 -4.00
C LEU A 21 -1.34 12.41 -3.97
N ALA A 22 -2.07 11.86 -4.93
CA ALA A 22 -3.52 11.92 -4.95
C ALA A 22 -4.08 10.73 -4.16
N TRP A 23 -5.05 10.99 -3.28
CA TRP A 23 -5.68 9.96 -2.47
C TRP A 23 -7.19 9.88 -2.66
N THR A 24 -7.75 8.68 -2.46
CA THR A 24 -9.19 8.38 -2.53
C THR A 24 -9.49 7.18 -1.64
N GLU A 25 -10.75 7.03 -1.25
CA GLU A 25 -11.26 5.85 -0.58
C GLU A 25 -12.39 5.15 -1.35
N LEU A 26 -12.62 3.89 -1.02
CA LEU A 26 -13.71 3.08 -1.55
C LEU A 26 -14.13 2.08 -0.47
N GLU A 27 -15.44 1.94 -0.25
CA GLU A 27 -15.98 0.83 0.55
C GLU A 27 -15.91 -0.48 -0.23
N THR A 28 -15.47 -1.55 0.43
CA THR A 28 -15.18 -2.85 -0.16
C THR A 28 -15.67 -3.98 0.76
N GLU A 29 -15.62 -5.22 0.28
CA GLU A 29 -15.96 -6.40 1.08
C GLU A 29 -15.01 -6.62 2.28
N LEU A 30 -13.84 -5.95 2.29
CA LEU A 30 -12.86 -6.00 3.37
C LEU A 30 -12.91 -4.76 4.29
N GLY A 31 -13.97 -3.95 4.18
CA GLY A 31 -14.08 -2.64 4.82
C GLY A 31 -13.67 -1.51 3.89
N TRP A 32 -13.22 -0.39 4.46
CA TRP A 32 -12.79 0.79 3.72
C TRP A 32 -11.36 0.62 3.21
N ALA A 33 -11.15 0.89 1.93
CA ALA A 33 -9.84 0.88 1.30
C ALA A 33 -9.43 2.29 0.91
N SER A 34 -8.34 2.77 1.48
CA SER A 34 -7.74 4.07 1.18
C SER A 34 -6.47 3.88 0.36
N ILE A 35 -6.36 4.59 -0.75
CA ILE A 35 -5.23 4.46 -1.69
C ILE A 35 -4.55 5.81 -1.92
N ALA A 36 -3.22 5.83 -1.93
CA ALA A 36 -2.39 6.99 -2.31
C ALA A 36 -1.59 6.67 -3.56
N THR A 37 -1.57 7.61 -4.50
CA THR A 37 -1.05 7.38 -5.84
C THR A 37 -0.30 8.58 -6.41
N SER A 38 0.73 8.27 -7.18
CA SER A 38 1.32 9.17 -8.18
C SER A 38 0.55 9.02 -9.51
N SER A 39 0.95 9.76 -10.53
CA SER A 39 0.32 9.66 -11.85
C SER A 39 0.42 8.26 -12.48
N SER A 40 1.41 7.47 -12.09
CA SER A 40 1.74 6.18 -12.71
C SER A 40 1.78 4.98 -11.76
N ALA A 41 1.73 5.20 -10.44
CA ALA A 41 1.95 4.12 -9.48
C ALA A 41 1.22 4.33 -8.13
N ILE A 42 0.94 3.22 -7.47
CA ILE A 42 0.37 3.11 -6.13
C ILE A 42 1.50 3.16 -5.11
N HIS A 43 1.40 4.09 -4.15
CA HIS A 43 2.38 4.26 -3.07
C HIS A 43 1.92 3.64 -1.76
N ALA A 44 0.61 3.59 -1.53
CA ALA A 44 0.02 2.89 -0.40
C ALA A 44 -1.42 2.47 -0.69
N LEU A 45 -1.81 1.33 -0.12
CA LEU A 45 -3.18 0.84 -0.02
C LEU A 45 -3.38 0.39 1.43
N VAL A 46 -4.35 0.96 2.12
CA VAL A 46 -4.62 0.72 3.54
C VAL A 46 -6.06 0.28 3.69
N LEU A 47 -6.31 -0.76 4.48
CA LEU A 47 -7.64 -1.24 4.83
C LEU A 47 -7.99 -0.81 6.26
N THR A 48 -9.20 -0.30 6.46
CA THR A 48 -9.73 0.18 7.74
C THR A 48 -11.20 -0.21 7.90
N ASP A 49 -11.68 -0.31 9.14
CA ASP A 49 -13.09 -0.63 9.40
C ASP A 49 -14.02 0.57 9.17
N GLN A 50 -13.48 1.78 9.12
CA GLN A 50 -14.23 3.04 8.99
C GLN A 50 -13.62 3.91 7.90
N SER A 51 -14.46 4.76 7.29
CA SER A 51 -14.02 5.81 6.36
C SER A 51 -13.01 6.74 7.03
N ASP A 52 -12.01 7.16 6.24
CA ASP A 52 -10.98 8.12 6.64
C ASP A 52 -11.06 9.32 5.68
N PRO A 53 -12.07 10.20 5.84
CA PRO A 53 -12.38 11.26 4.88
C PRO A 53 -11.29 12.34 4.81
N GLU A 54 -10.35 12.33 5.76
CA GLU A 54 -9.20 13.24 5.80
C GLU A 54 -7.89 12.56 5.34
N GLY A 55 -7.90 11.24 5.10
CA GLY A 55 -6.71 10.48 4.72
C GLY A 55 -5.62 10.48 5.80
N VAL A 56 -6.02 10.55 7.09
CA VAL A 56 -5.10 10.60 8.24
C VAL A 56 -4.31 9.31 8.36
N GLY A 57 -4.95 8.15 8.29
CA GLY A 57 -4.30 6.85 8.38
C GLY A 57 -3.31 6.63 7.23
N LEU A 58 -3.72 7.02 6.02
CA LEU A 58 -2.86 6.97 4.83
C LEU A 58 -1.65 7.91 4.95
N SER A 59 -1.86 9.12 5.49
CA SER A 59 -0.79 10.09 5.75
C SER A 59 0.21 9.58 6.78
N GLN A 60 -0.24 8.87 7.81
CA GLN A 60 0.63 8.28 8.83
C GLN A 60 1.52 7.18 8.24
N VAL A 61 0.94 6.26 7.47
CA VAL A 61 1.69 5.16 6.80
C VAL A 61 2.79 5.70 5.90
N LEU A 62 2.52 6.80 5.20
CA LEU A 62 3.47 7.39 4.25
C LEU A 62 4.49 8.33 4.89
N ASN A 63 4.48 8.53 6.22
CA ASN A 63 5.30 9.54 6.92
C ASN A 63 5.07 10.97 6.42
N ARG A 64 3.79 11.36 6.26
CA ARG A 64 3.32 12.73 5.96
C ARG A 64 3.80 13.35 4.63
N PRO A 65 3.68 12.68 3.47
CA PRO A 65 3.74 13.40 2.20
C PRO A 65 2.54 14.35 2.09
N ALA A 66 2.65 15.36 1.24
CA ALA A 66 1.49 16.19 0.90
C ALA A 66 0.47 15.35 0.13
N LEU A 67 -0.52 14.80 0.84
CA LEU A 67 -1.68 14.14 0.26
C LEU A 67 -2.69 15.19 -0.21
N LYS A 68 -3.22 15.00 -1.41
CA LYS A 68 -4.37 15.78 -1.91
C LYS A 68 -5.49 14.85 -2.31
N THR A 69 -6.72 15.22 -1.97
CA THR A 69 -7.89 14.50 -2.45
C THR A 69 -7.87 14.46 -3.96
N ALA A 70 -8.02 13.25 -4.54
CA ALA A 70 -7.98 13.07 -5.97
C ALA A 70 -9.18 13.74 -6.63
N ARG A 71 -8.96 14.32 -7.82
CA ARG A 71 -10.04 14.83 -8.67
C ARG A 71 -10.77 13.66 -9.34
N ALA A 72 -12.01 13.86 -9.76
CA ALA A 72 -12.91 12.82 -10.27
C ALA A 72 -12.28 11.77 -11.19
N ALA A 73 -11.54 12.17 -12.25
CA ALA A 73 -10.93 11.22 -13.17
C ALA A 73 -9.85 10.34 -12.50
N TRP A 74 -9.04 10.93 -11.62
CA TRP A 74 -7.99 10.22 -10.88
C TRP A 74 -8.60 9.39 -9.74
N ALA A 75 -9.63 9.89 -9.06
CA ALA A 75 -10.41 9.13 -8.09
C ALA A 75 -11.00 7.85 -8.72
N ASN A 76 -11.56 7.95 -9.94
CA ASN A 76 -12.05 6.79 -10.66
C ASN A 76 -10.95 5.77 -11.01
N GLN A 77 -9.75 6.25 -11.38
CA GLN A 77 -8.59 5.36 -11.59
C GLN A 77 -8.16 4.68 -10.28
N ASN A 78 -8.12 5.43 -9.18
CA ASN A 78 -7.77 4.93 -7.85
C ASN A 78 -8.76 3.86 -7.39
N GLN A 79 -10.06 4.09 -7.57
CA GLN A 79 -11.10 3.11 -7.26
C GLN A 79 -10.98 1.84 -8.13
N ARG A 80 -10.59 1.97 -9.41
CA ARG A 80 -10.28 0.78 -10.24
C ARG A 80 -9.11 -0.01 -9.68
N TRP A 81 -8.03 0.66 -9.29
CA TRP A 81 -6.88 -0.01 -8.67
C TRP A 81 -7.22 -0.69 -7.34
N ILE A 82 -8.07 -0.09 -6.50
CA ILE A 82 -8.57 -0.74 -5.28
C ILE A 82 -9.31 -2.04 -5.63
N ARG A 83 -10.26 -1.99 -6.58
CA ARG A 83 -11.01 -3.19 -6.99
C ARG A 83 -10.09 -4.26 -7.57
N SER A 84 -9.12 -3.87 -8.39
CA SER A 84 -8.11 -4.79 -8.93
C SER A 84 -7.25 -5.41 -7.83
N ALA A 85 -6.86 -4.66 -6.80
CA ALA A 85 -6.09 -5.18 -5.68
C ALA A 85 -6.85 -6.27 -4.92
N ILE A 86 -8.14 -6.06 -4.69
CA ILE A 86 -9.00 -7.03 -4.00
C ILE A 86 -9.24 -8.26 -4.88
N ALA A 87 -9.55 -8.08 -6.17
CA ALA A 87 -9.75 -9.19 -7.09
C ALA A 87 -8.51 -10.09 -7.21
N ARG A 88 -7.31 -9.49 -7.16
CA ARG A 88 -6.04 -10.23 -7.17
C ARG A 88 -5.81 -11.13 -5.95
N LEU A 89 -6.56 -10.95 -4.86
CA LEU A 89 -6.49 -11.86 -3.71
C LEU A 89 -7.01 -13.26 -4.04
N VAL A 90 -7.79 -13.41 -5.10
CA VAL A 90 -8.40 -14.68 -5.53
C VAL A 90 -8.09 -15.05 -6.98
N ASP A 91 -7.59 -14.12 -7.79
CA ASP A 91 -7.25 -14.35 -9.20
C ASP A 91 -5.86 -13.79 -9.54
N GLU A 92 -4.88 -14.68 -9.69
CA GLU A 92 -3.50 -14.34 -10.06
C GLU A 92 -3.32 -14.02 -11.55
N THR A 93 -4.31 -14.32 -12.40
CA THR A 93 -4.23 -14.10 -13.85
C THR A 93 -4.40 -12.64 -14.24
N LEU A 94 -4.88 -11.81 -13.31
CA LEU A 94 -5.00 -10.37 -13.50
C LEU A 94 -3.62 -9.72 -13.70
N GLU A 95 -3.60 -8.57 -14.37
CA GLU A 95 -2.38 -7.80 -14.57
C GLU A 95 -1.80 -7.25 -13.25
N PRO A 96 -0.47 -7.27 -13.06
CA PRO A 96 0.17 -6.70 -11.87
C PRO A 96 -0.18 -5.23 -11.68
N LEU A 97 -0.37 -4.84 -10.42
CA LEU A 97 -0.57 -3.43 -10.09
C LEU A 97 0.75 -2.65 -10.20
N PRO A 98 0.71 -1.39 -10.65
CA PRO A 98 1.91 -0.56 -10.71
C PRO A 98 2.28 -0.07 -9.30
N LEU A 99 3.10 -0.82 -8.57
CA LEU A 99 3.48 -0.51 -7.19
C LEU A 99 4.80 0.29 -7.13
N ALA A 100 4.78 1.42 -6.44
CA ALA A 100 5.99 2.18 -6.09
C ALA A 100 6.55 1.65 -4.75
N LEU A 101 7.20 0.48 -4.79
CA LEU A 101 7.76 -0.15 -3.60
C LEU A 101 8.92 0.68 -3.00
N GLY A 102 8.65 1.35 -1.88
CA GLY A 102 9.64 2.02 -1.06
C GLY A 102 10.38 1.06 -0.10
N GLY A 103 11.28 1.61 0.72
CA GLY A 103 11.96 0.90 1.79
C GLY A 103 13.42 0.54 1.51
N SER A 104 14.02 -0.26 2.39
CA SER A 104 15.38 -0.77 2.26
C SER A 104 15.51 -1.80 1.13
N LEU A 105 16.75 -2.20 0.80
CA LEU A 105 16.98 -3.32 -0.12
C LEU A 105 16.32 -4.61 0.39
N PHE A 106 16.40 -4.85 1.70
CA PHE A 106 15.80 -6.01 2.35
C PHE A 106 14.27 -6.01 2.24
N ASP A 107 13.63 -4.84 2.46
CA ASP A 107 12.17 -4.73 2.35
C ASP A 107 11.71 -5.02 0.92
N ARG A 108 12.38 -4.42 -0.09
CA ARG A 108 12.04 -4.67 -1.49
C ARG A 108 12.19 -6.13 -1.89
N GLU A 109 13.24 -6.79 -1.41
CA GLU A 109 13.44 -8.21 -1.67
C GLU A 109 12.37 -9.08 -1.00
N THR A 110 11.98 -8.72 0.21
CA THR A 110 10.88 -9.36 0.95
C THR A 110 9.57 -9.24 0.16
N TRP A 111 9.22 -8.02 -0.28
CA TRP A 111 8.01 -7.75 -1.03
C TRP A 111 7.96 -8.49 -2.36
N ARG A 112 9.09 -8.58 -3.08
CA ARG A 112 9.16 -9.38 -4.32
C ARG A 112 8.80 -10.84 -4.07
N HIS A 113 9.33 -11.44 -3.00
CA HIS A 113 9.05 -12.83 -2.68
C HIS A 113 7.61 -13.06 -2.20
N ILE A 114 7.03 -12.11 -1.46
CA ILE A 114 5.62 -12.17 -1.05
C ILE A 114 4.70 -12.15 -2.29
N GLN A 115 5.01 -11.35 -3.31
CA GLN A 115 4.23 -11.28 -4.54
C GLN A 115 4.24 -12.58 -5.37
N LEU A 116 5.18 -13.50 -5.11
CA LEU A 116 5.28 -14.80 -5.77
C LEU A 116 4.46 -15.89 -5.06
N ILE A 117 3.78 -15.58 -3.96
CA ILE A 117 2.89 -16.52 -3.27
C ILE A 117 1.56 -16.56 -4.03
N PRO A 118 1.16 -17.72 -4.59
CA PRO A 118 -0.12 -17.86 -5.28
C PRO A 118 -1.32 -17.62 -4.35
N PRO A 119 -2.48 -17.16 -4.86
CA PRO A 119 -3.72 -17.13 -4.10
C PRO A 119 -4.07 -18.51 -3.53
N GLY A 120 -4.40 -18.56 -2.24
CA GLY A 120 -4.71 -19.81 -1.52
C GLY A 120 -3.50 -20.53 -0.92
N ASP A 121 -2.28 -20.18 -1.34
CA ASP A 121 -1.05 -20.73 -0.78
C ASP A 121 -0.51 -19.87 0.37
N THR A 122 0.34 -20.49 1.20
CA THR A 122 1.00 -19.80 2.31
C THR A 122 2.48 -20.13 2.36
N MET A 123 3.26 -19.21 2.91
CA MET A 123 4.69 -19.38 3.17
C MET A 123 5.00 -18.89 4.57
N SER A 124 5.70 -19.72 5.36
CA SER A 124 6.16 -19.29 6.67
C SER A 124 7.30 -18.27 6.56
N TYR A 125 7.47 -17.42 7.58
CA TYR A 125 8.57 -16.46 7.62
C TYR A 125 9.95 -17.11 7.49
N GLN A 126 10.13 -18.32 8.04
CA GLN A 126 11.40 -19.07 7.89
C GLN A 126 11.62 -19.53 6.45
N GLN A 127 10.58 -19.95 5.73
CA GLN A 127 10.68 -20.32 4.32
C GLN A 127 10.97 -19.08 3.46
N LEU A 128 10.34 -17.94 3.77
CA LEU A 128 10.58 -16.68 3.08
C LEU A 128 12.04 -16.23 3.25
N ALA A 129 12.53 -16.22 4.49
CA ALA A 129 13.91 -15.82 4.81
C ALA A 129 14.98 -16.71 4.17
N ARG A 130 14.67 -17.98 3.86
CA ARG A 130 15.59 -18.90 3.16
C ARG A 130 15.67 -18.65 1.65
N LYS A 131 14.73 -17.89 1.08
CA LYS A 131 14.72 -17.53 -0.34
C LYS A 131 15.43 -16.20 -0.63
N MET A 132 15.74 -15.43 0.41
CA MET A 132 16.42 -14.13 0.36
C MET A 132 17.91 -14.28 0.69
#